data_AF-A0A3D6DS52-F1
#
_entry.id   AF-A0A3D6DS52-F1
#
_cell.length_a   1.000
_cell.length_b   1.000
_cell.length_c   1.000
_cell.angle_alpha   90.00
_cell.angle_beta   90.00
_cell.angle_gamma   90.00
#
_symmetry.space_group_name_H-M   'P 1'
#
loop_
_entity.id
_entity.type
_entity.pdbx_description
1 polymer ?
#
loop_
_entity_poly.entity_id
_entity_poly.type
_entity_poly.pdbx_seq_one_letter_code
_entity_poly.pdbx_strand_id
1 'polypeptide(L)'
;MHFAFPVIIIDKDYRSENTGGLGIRALAKAIEKKGFEVLGVTSYGDLTSFAQQQSRASAFILSIDDDDFRDGKADDTVASLRAFVKEIRCRNEDIPIFLYGETRTSGHIPNDVLRELHGFIHMFEDTAEFIGRYVIREAKTYLDSLAPPFFRALTHYAEDGSYSWHCPGHSGGVAFLKSPVGRMFHQFFGENMLRADVCNAVEELGQLLDHTGPVAASERNAARIFNA
;
A
#
# COMPACT_ATOMS: atom_id res chain seq x y z
N MET A 1 3.48 -13.33 4.38
CA MET A 1 4.03 -12.32 5.29
C MET A 1 3.03 -11.18 5.36
N HIS A 2 2.83 -10.56 6.52
CA HIS A 2 1.95 -9.39 6.63
C HIS A 2 2.79 -8.11 6.61
N PHE A 3 2.70 -7.35 5.53
CA PHE A 3 3.27 -6.00 5.45
C PHE A 3 2.18 -4.97 5.82
N ALA A 4 2.46 -4.12 6.81
CA ALA A 4 1.50 -3.14 7.30
C ALA A 4 1.53 -1.86 6.46
N PHE A 5 0.62 -1.76 5.51
CA PHE A 5 0.40 -0.57 4.68
C PHE A 5 -1.08 -0.16 4.76
N PRO A 6 -1.45 0.83 5.61
CA PRO A 6 -2.85 1.22 5.75
C PRO A 6 -3.43 1.89 4.49
N VAL A 7 -4.76 1.83 4.40
CA VAL A 7 -5.54 2.72 3.54
C VAL A 7 -5.69 4.07 4.25
N ILE A 8 -5.29 5.15 3.60
CA ILE A 8 -5.39 6.50 4.15
C ILE A 8 -6.70 7.12 3.66
N ILE A 9 -7.53 7.58 4.60
CA ILE A 9 -8.78 8.28 4.33
C ILE A 9 -8.62 9.74 4.73
N ILE A 10 -8.78 10.64 3.77
CA ILE A 10 -8.75 12.09 3.98
C ILE A 10 -10.18 12.61 3.86
N ASP A 11 -10.78 12.95 4.99
CA ASP A 11 -12.18 13.38 5.06
C ASP A 11 -12.37 14.39 6.21
N LYS A 12 -12.84 15.60 5.89
CA LYS A 12 -13.02 16.68 6.88
C LYS A 12 -14.00 16.32 7.99
N ASP A 13 -14.94 15.43 7.70
CA ASP A 13 -15.98 14.93 8.57
C ASP A 13 -15.66 13.55 9.15
N TYR A 14 -14.43 13.03 8.99
CA TYR A 14 -14.06 11.70 9.48
C TYR A 14 -14.35 11.51 10.98
N ARG A 15 -14.34 12.61 11.75
CA ARG A 15 -14.66 12.63 13.19
C ARG A 15 -16.03 13.23 13.53
N SER A 16 -16.79 13.67 12.53
CA SER A 16 -18.12 14.29 12.67
C SER A 16 -19.22 13.22 12.77
N GLU A 17 -20.31 13.50 13.48
CA GLU A 17 -21.49 12.62 13.57
C GLU A 17 -22.52 12.85 12.45
N ASN A 18 -22.16 13.62 11.42
CA ASN A 18 -23.01 13.84 10.26
C ASN A 18 -23.02 12.61 9.33
N THR A 19 -23.91 12.64 8.32
CA THR A 19 -24.10 11.52 7.40
C THR A 19 -22.82 11.15 6.66
N GLY A 20 -22.02 12.14 6.23
CA GLY A 20 -20.75 11.92 5.54
C GLY A 20 -19.73 11.21 6.43
N GLY A 21 -19.53 11.71 7.65
CA GLY A 21 -18.65 11.11 8.64
C GLY A 21 -19.07 9.69 9.04
N LEU A 22 -20.37 9.42 9.19
CA LEU A 22 -20.88 8.07 9.44
C LEU A 22 -20.64 7.13 8.26
N GLY A 23 -20.86 7.61 7.03
CA GLY A 23 -20.64 6.84 5.80
C GLY A 23 -19.19 6.43 5.62
N ILE A 24 -18.25 7.38 5.70
CA ILE A 24 -16.83 7.08 5.51
C ILE A 24 -16.27 6.18 6.62
N ARG A 25 -16.72 6.34 7.86
CA ARG A 25 -16.35 5.43 8.96
C ARG A 25 -16.94 4.04 8.81
N ALA A 26 -18.11 3.90 8.19
CA ALA A 26 -18.66 2.59 7.85
C ALA A 26 -17.79 1.88 6.80
N LEU A 27 -17.29 2.62 5.80
CA LEU A 27 -16.32 2.11 4.83
C LEU A 27 -14.99 1.73 5.51
N ALA A 28 -14.45 2.59 6.37
CA ALA A 28 -13.24 2.29 7.15
C ALA A 28 -13.38 0.96 7.91
N LYS A 29 -14.48 0.79 8.66
CA LYS A 29 -14.76 -0.46 9.39
C LYS A 29 -14.89 -1.68 8.47
N ALA A 30 -15.46 -1.51 7.28
CA ALA A 30 -15.57 -2.60 6.31
C ALA A 30 -14.19 -3.05 5.81
N ILE A 31 -13.27 -2.11 5.63
CA ILE A 31 -11.87 -2.39 5.25
C ILE A 31 -11.13 -3.07 6.42
N GLU A 32 -11.24 -2.54 7.64
CA GLU A 32 -10.64 -3.11 8.86
C GLU A 32 -11.09 -4.54 9.12
N LYS A 33 -12.38 -4.84 8.94
CA LYS A 33 -12.94 -6.19 9.10
C LYS A 33 -12.30 -7.23 8.17
N LYS A 34 -11.63 -6.79 7.10
CA LYS A 34 -10.91 -7.64 6.14
C LYS A 34 -9.40 -7.70 6.39
N GLY A 35 -8.92 -7.14 7.50
CA GLY A 35 -7.53 -7.21 7.93
C GLY A 35 -6.61 -6.14 7.34
N PHE A 36 -7.17 -5.05 6.82
CA PHE A 36 -6.42 -3.87 6.37
C PHE A 36 -6.51 -2.77 7.43
N GLU A 37 -5.39 -2.18 7.79
CA GLU A 37 -5.39 -1.01 8.66
C GLU A 37 -5.94 0.21 7.90
N VAL A 38 -6.65 1.09 8.62
CA VAL A 38 -7.17 2.34 8.07
C VAL A 38 -6.70 3.51 8.92
N LEU A 39 -6.19 4.56 8.26
CA LEU A 39 -5.78 5.80 8.90
C LEU A 39 -6.68 6.94 8.42
N GLY A 40 -7.55 7.44 9.29
CA GLY A 40 -8.42 8.57 8.99
C GLY A 40 -7.82 9.90 9.44
N VAL A 41 -7.76 10.87 8.53
CA VAL A 41 -7.23 12.22 8.74
C VAL A 41 -8.23 13.27 8.26
N THR A 42 -8.30 14.40 8.97
CA THR A 42 -9.39 15.39 8.81
C THR A 42 -9.06 16.58 7.93
N SER A 43 -7.86 16.64 7.35
CA SER A 43 -7.49 17.80 6.53
C SER A 43 -6.32 17.49 5.61
N TYR A 44 -6.33 18.16 4.46
CA TYR A 44 -5.20 18.34 3.55
C TYR A 44 -4.02 19.15 4.14
N GLY A 45 -4.13 19.57 5.41
CA GLY A 45 -3.42 20.69 6.06
C GLY A 45 -1.90 20.73 5.97
N ASP A 46 -1.26 19.69 5.45
CA ASP A 46 0.02 19.87 4.77
C ASP A 46 0.20 18.79 3.69
N LEU A 47 -0.21 19.11 2.46
CA LEU A 47 -0.10 18.26 1.27
C LEU A 47 1.32 17.66 1.13
N THR A 48 2.34 18.43 1.52
CA THR A 48 3.74 18.00 1.47
C THR A 48 4.07 16.95 2.54
N SER A 49 3.50 17.08 3.75
CA SER A 49 3.67 16.11 4.82
C SER A 49 2.99 14.77 4.49
N PHE A 50 1.83 14.77 3.83
CA PHE A 50 1.16 13.53 3.42
C PHE A 50 1.81 12.86 2.21
N ALA A 51 2.28 13.65 1.24
CA ALA A 51 3.09 13.12 0.15
C ALA A 51 4.38 12.47 0.62
N GLN A 52 4.99 12.96 1.71
CA GLN A 52 6.12 12.29 2.35
C GLN A 52 5.71 10.98 3.04
N GLN A 53 4.46 10.84 3.47
CA GLN A 53 3.93 9.63 4.12
C GLN A 53 3.39 8.58 3.13
N GLN A 54 3.35 8.86 1.82
CA GLN A 54 2.84 7.91 0.82
C GLN A 54 3.51 6.54 0.87
N SER A 55 4.79 6.48 1.28
CA SER A 55 5.56 5.23 1.32
C SER A 55 5.04 4.27 2.38
N ARG A 56 4.09 4.71 3.21
CA ARG A 56 3.42 3.92 4.24
C ARG A 56 1.99 3.54 3.84
N ALA A 57 1.46 4.05 2.73
CA ALA A 57 0.07 3.82 2.32
C ALA A 57 -0.04 2.70 1.27
N SER A 58 -1.17 2.00 1.27
CA SER A 58 -1.55 1.06 0.21
C SER A 58 -2.62 1.62 -0.74
N ALA A 59 -3.38 2.62 -0.30
CA ALA A 59 -4.34 3.37 -1.10
C ALA A 59 -4.73 4.68 -0.40
N PHE A 60 -5.26 5.63 -1.16
CA PHE A 60 -5.87 6.87 -0.66
C PHE A 60 -7.35 6.92 -1.00
N ILE A 61 -8.16 7.41 -0.05
CA ILE A 61 -9.57 7.78 -0.28
C ILE A 61 -9.71 9.25 0.10
N LEU A 62 -10.10 10.07 -0.88
CA LEU A 62 -10.25 11.52 -0.72
C LEU A 62 -11.74 11.84 -0.72
N SER A 63 -12.20 12.51 0.32
CA SER A 63 -13.59 12.92 0.42
C SER A 63 -13.79 14.31 -0.16
N ILE A 64 -14.84 14.47 -0.96
CA ILE A 64 -15.35 15.74 -1.44
C ILE A 64 -16.85 15.78 -1.23
N ASP A 65 -17.37 16.94 -0.84
CA ASP A 65 -18.81 17.16 -0.73
C ASP A 65 -19.29 18.32 -1.59
N ASP A 66 -20.62 18.45 -1.72
CA ASP A 66 -21.23 19.53 -2.50
C ASP A 66 -20.91 20.92 -1.91
N ASP A 67 -20.71 21.04 -0.60
CA ASP A 67 -20.35 22.31 0.03
C ASP A 67 -18.95 22.79 -0.38
N ASP A 68 -18.05 21.90 -0.77
CA ASP A 68 -16.75 22.23 -1.35
C ASP A 68 -16.85 22.86 -2.76
N PHE A 69 -18.01 22.75 -3.41
CA PHE A 69 -18.27 23.31 -4.76
C PHE A 69 -19.27 24.48 -4.75
N ARG A 70 -19.76 24.87 -3.58
CA ARG A 70 -20.66 26.02 -3.40
C ARG A 70 -19.89 27.30 -3.11
N ASP A 71 -20.59 28.44 -3.17
CA ASP A 71 -20.07 29.76 -2.81
C ASP A 71 -18.77 30.17 -3.52
N GLY A 72 -18.57 29.72 -4.77
CA GLY A 72 -17.39 30.07 -5.57
C GLY A 72 -16.11 29.34 -5.18
N LYS A 73 -16.16 28.32 -4.31
CA LYS A 73 -15.00 27.54 -3.86
C LYS A 73 -14.58 26.41 -4.81
N ALA A 74 -15.39 26.13 -5.84
CA ALA A 74 -15.15 25.03 -6.77
C ALA A 74 -13.74 25.04 -7.37
N ASP A 75 -13.27 26.21 -7.82
CA ASP A 75 -11.95 26.34 -8.44
C ASP A 75 -10.82 26.06 -7.43
N ASP A 76 -10.95 26.53 -6.19
CA ASP A 76 -9.97 26.31 -5.12
C ASP A 76 -9.91 24.84 -4.68
N THR A 77 -11.08 24.20 -4.56
CA THR A 77 -11.21 22.76 -4.25
C THR A 77 -10.56 21.92 -5.35
N VAL A 78 -10.87 22.20 -6.61
CA VAL A 78 -10.28 21.50 -7.76
C VAL A 78 -8.77 21.74 -7.84
N ALA A 79 -8.30 22.97 -7.58
CA ALA A 79 -6.87 23.29 -7.55
C ALA A 79 -6.14 22.51 -6.45
N SER A 80 -6.74 22.44 -5.25
CA SER A 80 -6.18 21.70 -4.11
C SER A 80 -6.12 20.20 -4.36
N LEU A 81 -7.20 19.61 -4.89
CA LEU A 81 -7.26 18.20 -5.27
C LEU A 81 -6.22 17.89 -6.35
N ARG A 82 -6.13 18.72 -7.39
CA ARG A 82 -5.15 18.57 -8.48
C ARG A 82 -3.72 18.64 -7.94
N ALA A 83 -3.42 19.58 -7.05
CA ALA A 83 -2.10 19.70 -6.44
C ALA A 83 -1.75 18.46 -5.62
N PHE A 84 -2.69 17.94 -4.84
CA PHE A 84 -2.51 16.70 -4.06
C PHE A 84 -2.21 15.49 -4.95
N VAL A 85 -3.06 15.25 -5.95
CA VAL A 85 -2.92 14.10 -6.87
C VAL A 85 -1.60 14.19 -7.62
N LYS A 86 -1.23 15.39 -8.10
CA LYS A 86 0.03 15.60 -8.81
C LYS A 86 1.24 15.32 -7.92
N GLU A 87 1.21 15.73 -6.66
CA GLU A 87 2.31 15.48 -5.72
C GLU A 87 2.47 13.98 -5.42
N ILE A 88 1.37 13.23 -5.26
CA ILE A 88 1.44 11.77 -5.13
C ILE A 88 2.04 11.16 -6.40
N ARG A 89 1.50 11.51 -7.57
CA ARG A 89 1.93 10.94 -8.86
C ARG A 89 3.37 11.27 -9.20
N CYS A 90 3.89 12.41 -8.75
CA CYS A 90 5.29 12.78 -8.91
C CYS A 90 6.26 11.76 -8.28
N ARG A 91 5.80 11.03 -7.26
CA ARG A 91 6.65 10.09 -6.50
C ARG A 91 6.17 8.65 -6.61
N ASN A 92 4.91 8.43 -6.97
CA ASN A 92 4.27 7.13 -7.03
C ASN A 92 3.16 7.13 -8.09
N GLU A 93 3.51 6.62 -9.25
CA GLU A 93 2.63 6.58 -10.42
C GLU A 93 1.43 5.64 -10.19
N ASP A 94 1.61 4.57 -9.43
CA ASP A 94 0.67 3.44 -9.41
C ASP A 94 -0.21 3.35 -8.16
N ILE A 95 0.05 4.12 -7.10
CA ILE A 95 -0.74 4.00 -5.87
C ILE A 95 -2.24 4.30 -6.12
N PRO A 96 -3.16 3.45 -5.64
CA PRO A 96 -4.58 3.68 -5.78
C PRO A 96 -5.05 4.95 -5.10
N ILE A 97 -5.78 5.80 -5.82
CA ILE A 97 -6.43 7.01 -5.29
C ILE A 97 -7.91 6.95 -5.66
N PHE A 98 -8.77 6.95 -4.66
CA PHE A 98 -10.21 6.97 -4.81
C PHE A 98 -10.76 8.33 -4.39
N LEU A 99 -11.80 8.77 -5.09
CA LEU A 99 -12.60 9.91 -4.69
C LEU A 99 -13.89 9.39 -4.06
N TYR A 100 -14.29 9.95 -2.94
CA TYR A 100 -15.50 9.61 -2.19
C TYR A 100 -16.36 10.86 -2.11
N GLY A 101 -17.62 10.78 -2.54
CA GLY A 101 -18.49 11.95 -2.54
C GLY A 101 -19.86 11.67 -3.09
N GLU A 102 -20.64 12.72 -3.29
CA GLU A 102 -21.96 12.61 -3.91
C GLU A 102 -21.86 12.52 -5.43
N THR A 103 -22.83 11.84 -6.05
CA THR A 103 -22.84 11.59 -7.51
C THR A 103 -22.80 12.88 -8.31
N ARG A 104 -23.44 13.95 -7.84
CA ARG A 104 -23.44 15.26 -8.52
C ARG A 104 -22.09 15.96 -8.43
N THR A 105 -21.37 15.76 -7.34
CA THR A 105 -20.04 16.36 -7.11
C THR A 105 -19.02 15.89 -8.16
N SER A 106 -19.16 14.65 -8.66
CA SER A 106 -18.30 14.10 -9.72
C SER A 106 -18.26 14.94 -11.01
N GLY A 107 -19.37 15.61 -11.35
CA GLY A 107 -19.48 16.43 -12.56
C GLY A 107 -18.63 17.70 -12.53
N HIS A 108 -18.17 18.12 -11.36
CA HIS A 108 -17.29 19.29 -11.19
C HIS A 108 -15.80 18.95 -11.32
N ILE A 109 -15.45 17.66 -11.37
CA ILE A 109 -14.05 17.23 -11.42
C ILE A 109 -13.58 17.21 -12.88
N PRO A 110 -12.49 17.93 -13.22
CA PRO A 110 -12.01 17.97 -14.58
C PRO A 110 -11.37 16.64 -15.00
N ASN A 111 -11.45 16.33 -16.30
CA ASN A 111 -10.97 15.07 -16.88
C ASN A 111 -9.49 14.78 -16.60
N ASP A 112 -8.65 15.81 -16.49
CA ASP A 112 -7.23 15.62 -16.21
C ASP A 112 -6.98 15.07 -14.80
N VAL A 113 -7.84 15.41 -13.83
CA VAL A 113 -7.79 14.84 -12.48
C VAL A 113 -8.44 13.45 -12.47
N LEU A 114 -9.60 13.27 -13.12
CA LEU A 114 -10.30 11.98 -13.17
C LEU A 114 -9.41 10.85 -13.73
N ARG A 115 -8.55 11.15 -14.70
CA ARG A 115 -7.63 10.17 -15.30
C ARG A 115 -6.56 9.65 -14.35
N GLU A 116 -6.25 10.39 -13.30
CA GLU A 116 -5.24 10.02 -12.30
C GLU A 116 -5.85 9.22 -11.13
N LEU A 117 -7.18 9.21 -11.03
CA LEU A 117 -7.93 8.49 -9.99
C LEU A 117 -8.23 7.05 -10.45
N HIS A 118 -8.25 6.13 -9.49
CA HIS A 118 -8.61 4.73 -9.73
C HIS A 118 -10.13 4.52 -9.79
N GLY A 119 -10.90 5.34 -9.05
CA GLY A 119 -12.35 5.24 -9.05
C GLY A 119 -13.03 6.34 -8.25
N PHE A 120 -14.32 6.49 -8.51
CA PHE A 120 -15.23 7.32 -7.74
C PHE A 120 -16.14 6.39 -6.91
N ILE A 121 -16.29 6.69 -5.63
CA ILE A 121 -17.12 5.97 -4.67
C ILE A 121 -18.29 6.87 -4.32
N HIS A 122 -19.50 6.39 -4.60
CA HIS A 122 -20.74 7.14 -4.40
C HIS A 122 -21.25 6.96 -2.98
N MET A 123 -21.14 8.01 -2.16
CA MET A 123 -21.43 8.01 -0.72
C MET A 123 -22.79 7.38 -0.35
N PHE A 124 -23.83 7.60 -1.16
CA PHE A 124 -25.20 7.17 -0.86
C PHE A 124 -25.74 6.03 -1.74
N GLU A 125 -24.97 5.62 -2.75
CA GLU A 125 -25.41 4.61 -3.72
C GLU A 125 -24.66 3.29 -3.53
N ASP A 126 -23.43 3.35 -3.01
CA ASP A 126 -22.59 2.19 -2.80
C ASP A 126 -22.67 1.63 -1.38
N THR A 127 -22.59 0.29 -1.26
CA THR A 127 -22.46 -0.34 0.06
C THR A 127 -21.00 -0.35 0.52
N ALA A 128 -20.78 0.03 1.78
CA ALA A 128 -19.46 0.03 2.41
C ALA A 128 -18.73 -1.32 2.28
N GLU A 129 -19.45 -2.45 2.33
CA GLU A 129 -18.85 -3.77 2.19
C GLU A 129 -18.37 -4.05 0.76
N PHE A 130 -19.14 -3.67 -0.25
CA PHE A 130 -18.74 -3.86 -1.65
C PHE A 130 -17.52 -3.00 -1.98
N ILE A 131 -17.56 -1.72 -1.60
CA ILE A 131 -16.46 -0.79 -1.85
C ILE A 131 -15.22 -1.15 -1.05
N GLY A 132 -15.37 -1.58 0.21
CA GLY A 132 -14.24 -2.04 1.00
C GLY A 132 -13.50 -3.19 0.32
N ARG A 133 -14.21 -4.15 -0.30
CA ARG A 133 -13.59 -5.22 -1.09
C ARG A 133 -12.90 -4.69 -2.35
N TYR A 134 -13.48 -3.71 -3.02
CA TYR A 134 -12.88 -3.09 -4.21
C TYR A 134 -11.59 -2.35 -3.87
N VAL A 135 -11.60 -1.48 -2.86
CA VAL A 135 -10.40 -0.76 -2.39
C VAL A 135 -9.30 -1.74 -1.98
N ILE A 136 -9.65 -2.79 -1.23
CA ILE A 136 -8.68 -3.83 -0.82
C ILE A 136 -8.09 -4.56 -2.02
N ARG A 137 -8.89 -4.84 -3.05
CA ARG A 137 -8.39 -5.50 -4.26
C ARG A 137 -7.31 -4.64 -4.93
N GLU A 138 -7.59 -3.37 -5.17
CA GLU A 138 -6.64 -2.46 -5.81
C GLU A 138 -5.40 -2.24 -4.93
N ALA A 139 -5.58 -2.09 -3.62
CA ALA A 139 -4.49 -1.98 -2.66
C ALA A 139 -3.57 -3.22 -2.69
N LYS A 140 -4.14 -4.43 -2.75
CA LYS A 140 -3.35 -5.67 -2.90
C LYS A 140 -2.61 -5.72 -4.22
N THR A 141 -3.29 -5.41 -5.34
CA THR A 141 -2.67 -5.37 -6.66
C THR A 141 -1.48 -4.42 -6.70
N TYR A 142 -1.61 -3.25 -6.06
CA TYR A 142 -0.50 -2.31 -5.89
C TYR A 142 0.64 -2.90 -5.04
N LEU A 143 0.34 -3.43 -3.84
CA LEU A 143 1.38 -3.98 -2.96
C LEU A 143 2.13 -5.17 -3.60
N ASP A 144 1.42 -6.02 -4.36
CA ASP A 144 2.01 -7.15 -5.07
C ASP A 144 2.94 -6.70 -6.21
N SER A 145 2.71 -5.51 -6.79
CA SER A 145 3.56 -4.95 -7.85
C SER A 145 4.87 -4.35 -7.34
N LEU A 146 4.93 -3.95 -6.05
CA LEU A 146 6.08 -3.23 -5.47
C LEU A 146 7.36 -4.06 -5.40
N ALA A 147 7.24 -5.34 -5.02
CA ALA A 147 8.40 -6.17 -4.77
C ALA A 147 9.14 -6.51 -6.08
N PRO A 148 10.43 -6.16 -6.24
CA PRO A 148 11.20 -6.55 -7.41
C PRO A 148 11.39 -8.08 -7.46
N PRO A 149 11.75 -8.66 -8.62
CA PRO A 149 11.68 -10.10 -8.86
C PRO A 149 12.34 -10.97 -7.77
N PHE A 150 13.58 -10.65 -7.38
CA PHE A 150 14.29 -11.42 -6.36
C PHE A 150 13.69 -11.25 -4.97
N PHE A 151 13.36 -10.01 -4.57
CA PHE A 151 12.76 -9.76 -3.26
C PHE A 151 11.39 -10.43 -3.12
N ARG A 152 10.56 -10.41 -4.18
CA ARG A 152 9.28 -11.14 -4.21
C ARG A 152 9.49 -12.62 -3.96
N ALA A 153 10.39 -13.26 -4.72
CA ALA A 153 10.70 -14.67 -4.55
C ALA A 153 11.23 -14.98 -3.14
N LEU A 154 12.13 -14.15 -2.60
CA LEU A 154 12.67 -14.29 -1.26
C LEU A 154 11.59 -14.20 -0.18
N THR A 155 10.65 -13.26 -0.32
CA THR A 155 9.53 -13.14 0.63
C THR A 155 8.57 -14.33 0.56
N HIS A 156 8.35 -14.90 -0.63
CA HIS A 156 7.52 -16.11 -0.77
C HIS A 156 8.22 -17.31 -0.11
N TYR A 157 9.49 -17.55 -0.43
CA TYR A 157 10.29 -18.61 0.20
C TYR A 157 10.28 -18.48 1.73
N ALA A 158 10.57 -17.27 2.23
CA ALA A 158 10.61 -17.00 3.65
C ALA A 158 9.23 -17.15 4.30
N GLU A 159 8.11 -16.97 3.60
CA GLU A 159 6.77 -17.22 4.15
C GLU A 159 6.45 -18.72 4.22
N ASP A 160 6.77 -19.48 3.16
CA ASP A 160 6.40 -20.89 3.01
C ASP A 160 6.99 -21.78 4.12
N GLY A 161 8.08 -21.36 4.76
CA GLY A 161 8.60 -22.00 5.97
C GLY A 161 9.17 -23.39 5.73
N SER A 162 9.78 -23.59 4.57
CA SER A 162 10.43 -24.82 4.18
C SER A 162 11.61 -25.12 5.11
N TYR A 163 11.39 -26.04 6.05
CA TYR A 163 12.46 -26.58 6.89
C TYR A 163 13.39 -27.42 6.03
N SER A 164 14.63 -26.99 5.88
CA SER A 164 15.56 -27.57 4.91
C SER A 164 16.76 -28.25 5.57
N TRP A 165 17.36 -29.19 4.83
CA TRP A 165 18.52 -29.99 5.24
C TRP A 165 19.82 -29.50 4.56
N HIS A 166 19.87 -28.21 4.21
CA HIS A 166 21.02 -27.57 3.60
C HIS A 166 21.54 -26.41 4.46
N CYS A 167 22.62 -25.76 4.02
CA CYS A 167 23.11 -24.54 4.67
C CYS A 167 22.15 -23.36 4.43
N PRO A 168 22.11 -22.33 5.29
CA PRO A 168 22.87 -22.18 6.54
C PRO A 168 22.37 -23.11 7.66
N GLY A 169 23.30 -23.62 8.48
CA GLY A 169 22.99 -24.56 9.57
C GLY A 169 22.16 -23.99 10.72
N HIS A 170 21.83 -22.69 10.69
CA HIS A 170 20.86 -22.12 11.63
C HIS A 170 19.41 -22.38 11.23
N SER A 171 19.15 -22.84 10.00
CA SER A 171 17.83 -23.27 9.49
C SER A 171 16.73 -22.25 9.78
N GLY A 172 16.85 -21.06 9.20
CA GLY A 172 15.89 -19.98 9.43
C GLY A 172 15.95 -19.35 10.83
N GLY A 173 16.95 -19.71 11.63
CA GLY A 173 17.18 -19.15 12.96
C GLY A 173 16.90 -20.13 14.11
N VAL A 174 16.34 -21.31 13.82
CA VAL A 174 15.99 -22.35 14.81
C VAL A 174 17.18 -22.76 15.67
N ALA A 175 18.40 -22.82 15.13
CA ALA A 175 19.57 -23.19 15.93
C ALA A 175 19.86 -22.18 17.05
N PHE A 176 19.58 -20.88 16.83
CA PHE A 176 19.80 -19.84 17.85
C PHE A 176 18.88 -20.03 19.06
N LEU A 177 17.71 -20.63 18.90
CA LEU A 177 16.76 -20.87 20.00
C LEU A 177 17.24 -21.90 21.04
N LYS A 178 18.35 -22.60 20.76
CA LYS A 178 18.95 -23.65 21.61
C LYS A 178 19.85 -23.12 22.72
N SER A 179 20.13 -21.80 22.80
CA SER A 179 20.86 -21.19 23.91
C SER A 179 20.24 -19.87 24.36
N PRO A 180 20.45 -19.43 25.63
CA PRO A 180 19.95 -18.14 26.10
C PRO A 180 20.48 -16.95 25.27
N VAL A 181 21.78 -16.95 24.95
CA VAL A 181 22.39 -15.90 24.12
C VAL A 181 21.86 -15.93 22.68
N GLY A 182 21.61 -17.11 22.12
CA GLY A 182 21.02 -17.24 20.80
C GLY A 182 19.57 -16.76 20.76
N ARG A 183 18.78 -16.93 21.84
CA ARG A 183 17.45 -16.32 21.92
C ARG A 183 17.51 -14.79 21.93
N MET A 184 18.48 -14.20 22.62
CA MET A 184 18.71 -12.75 22.54
C MET A 184 19.05 -12.32 21.10
N PHE A 185 19.92 -13.07 20.41
CA PHE A 185 20.27 -12.82 19.01
C PHE A 185 19.05 -12.92 18.08
N HIS A 186 18.25 -13.98 18.22
CA HIS A 186 17.05 -14.20 17.43
C HIS A 186 16.00 -13.10 17.64
N GLN A 187 15.81 -12.65 18.88
CA GLN A 187 14.91 -11.54 19.19
C GLN A 187 15.43 -10.20 18.66
N PHE A 188 16.75 -9.99 18.72
CA PHE A 188 17.38 -8.75 18.25
C PHE A 188 17.27 -8.60 16.73
N PHE A 189 17.56 -9.65 15.95
CA PHE A 189 17.52 -9.58 14.48
C PHE A 189 16.14 -9.89 13.87
N GLY A 190 15.31 -10.67 14.55
CA GLY A 190 13.99 -11.07 14.08
C GLY A 190 14.02 -12.26 13.12
N GLU A 191 12.93 -13.03 13.12
CA GLU A 191 12.84 -14.30 12.39
C GLU A 191 12.90 -14.11 10.86
N ASN A 192 12.26 -13.07 10.32
CA ASN A 192 12.21 -12.84 8.87
C ASN A 192 13.60 -12.62 8.26
N MET A 193 14.49 -11.91 8.98
CA MET A 193 15.88 -11.74 8.54
C MET A 193 16.60 -13.09 8.50
N LEU A 194 16.42 -13.91 9.53
CA LEU A 194 17.06 -15.22 9.64
C LEU A 194 16.51 -16.24 8.63
N ARG A 195 15.24 -16.13 8.25
CA ARG A 195 14.60 -16.94 7.20
C ARG A 195 15.01 -16.51 5.79
N ALA A 196 15.35 -15.23 5.63
CA ALA A 196 15.86 -14.70 4.37
C ALA A 196 17.37 -14.97 4.18
N ASP A 197 18.09 -15.40 5.23
CA ASP A 197 19.49 -15.85 5.12
C ASP A 197 19.53 -17.30 4.59
N VAL A 198 19.74 -17.40 3.28
CA VAL A 198 19.66 -18.64 2.51
C VAL A 198 20.92 -18.82 1.67
N CYS A 199 21.23 -20.07 1.32
CA CYS A 199 22.35 -20.37 0.44
C CYS A 199 21.89 -20.76 -0.97
N ASN A 200 22.86 -20.99 -1.84
CA ASN A 200 22.68 -21.48 -3.21
C ASN A 200 21.89 -22.80 -3.34
N ALA A 201 21.57 -23.50 -2.25
CA ALA A 201 20.76 -24.71 -2.29
C ALA A 201 19.26 -24.43 -2.52
N VAL A 202 18.82 -23.17 -2.42
CA VAL A 202 17.45 -22.77 -2.70
C VAL A 202 17.26 -22.50 -4.20
N GLU A 203 16.97 -23.56 -4.96
CA GLU A 203 16.89 -23.49 -6.43
C GLU A 203 15.83 -22.50 -6.95
N GLU A 204 14.72 -22.33 -6.24
CA GLU A 204 13.63 -21.42 -6.62
C GLU A 204 14.04 -19.94 -6.66
N LEU A 205 15.09 -19.55 -5.92
CA LEU A 205 15.63 -18.20 -5.95
C LEU A 205 16.62 -17.98 -7.11
N GLY A 206 17.06 -19.06 -7.76
CA GLY A 206 18.11 -19.02 -8.76
C GLY A 206 19.51 -18.86 -8.15
N GLN A 207 20.50 -18.72 -9.02
CA GLN A 207 21.90 -18.65 -8.65
C GLN A 207 22.51 -17.31 -9.03
N LEU A 208 23.14 -16.66 -8.06
CA LEU A 208 23.82 -15.38 -8.29
C LEU A 208 25.05 -15.51 -9.19
N LEU A 209 25.84 -16.57 -9.02
CA LEU A 209 27.06 -16.77 -9.82
C LEU A 209 26.77 -17.27 -11.24
N ASP A 210 25.64 -17.94 -11.44
CA ASP A 210 25.26 -18.48 -12.76
C ASP A 210 24.20 -17.62 -13.47
N HIS A 211 23.75 -16.52 -12.85
CA HIS A 211 22.75 -15.60 -13.39
C HIS A 211 21.46 -16.31 -13.82
N THR A 212 20.80 -17.03 -12.89
CA THR A 212 19.58 -17.80 -13.17
C THR A 212 18.38 -17.36 -12.33
N GLY A 213 17.17 -17.76 -12.75
CA GLY A 213 15.93 -17.59 -11.98
C GLY A 213 15.59 -16.12 -11.61
N PRO A 214 14.99 -15.90 -10.44
CA PRO A 214 14.71 -14.57 -9.90
C PRO A 214 15.93 -13.63 -9.81
N VAL A 215 17.14 -14.17 -9.59
CA VAL A 215 18.37 -13.35 -9.63
C VAL A 215 18.57 -12.74 -11.01
N ALA A 216 18.55 -13.55 -12.07
CA ALA A 216 18.70 -13.07 -13.44
C ALA A 216 17.61 -12.06 -13.84
N ALA A 217 16.37 -12.29 -13.39
CA ALA A 217 15.27 -11.38 -13.62
C ALA A 217 15.51 -10.02 -12.92
N SER A 218 16.09 -10.04 -11.72
CA SER A 218 16.46 -8.82 -11.00
C SER A 218 17.61 -8.07 -11.67
N GLU A 219 18.60 -8.77 -12.22
CA GLU A 219 19.71 -8.17 -12.98
C GLU A 219 19.20 -7.46 -14.25
N ARG A 220 18.32 -8.13 -15.03
CA ARG A 220 17.69 -7.50 -16.20
C ARG A 220 16.83 -6.29 -15.81
N ASN A 221 16.11 -6.38 -14.69
CA ASN A 221 15.33 -5.25 -14.19
C ASN A 221 16.24 -4.08 -13.78
N ALA A 222 17.37 -4.35 -13.13
CA ALA A 222 18.36 -3.34 -12.80
C ALA A 222 18.95 -2.71 -14.07
N ALA A 223 19.37 -3.51 -15.05
CA ALA A 223 19.88 -3.00 -16.34
C ALA A 223 18.88 -2.07 -17.03
N ARG A 224 17.59 -2.45 -17.07
CA ARG A 224 16.50 -1.61 -17.59
C ARG A 224 16.37 -0.28 -16.83
N ILE A 225 16.43 -0.29 -15.50
CA ILE A 225 16.28 0.90 -14.66
C ILE A 225 17.48 1.85 -14.80
N PHE A 226 18.69 1.29 -14.83
CA PHE A 226 19.94 2.05 -14.89
C PHE A 226 20.44 2.31 -16.32
N ASN A 227 19.69 1.86 -17.33
CA ASN A 227 19.99 2.05 -18.75
C ASN A 227 21.40 1.55 -19.14
N ALA A 228 21.71 0.31 -18.76
CA ALA A 228 22.99 -0.38 -18.99
C ALA A 228 22.84 -1.57 -19.95
#